data_AF-A0A8T1XQ23-F1
#
_entry.id   AF-A0A8T1XQ23-F1
#
_cell.length_a   1.000
_cell.length_b   1.000
_cell.length_c   1.000
_cell.angle_alpha   90.00
_cell.angle_beta   90.00
_cell.angle_gamma   90.00
#
_symmetry.space_group_name_H-M   'P 1'
#
loop_
_entity.id
_entity.type
_entity.pdbx_description
1 polymer ?
#
loop_
_entity_poly.entity_id
_entity_poly.type
_entity_poly.pdbx_seq_one_letter_code
_entity_poly.pdbx_strand_id
1 'polypeptide(L)'
;MMVVSSRLVFAIFLGNCLCLLLLCTLIDANQADVDCLRTFKSQVEDPNGYLSSWVFGNENAGYICKFSGVTCWHDDENRVLSIKLSGYGLRGVFPLGIKQCSDLTGLELSRNNFSGPLPSNLTDVIPLVTTLDLSFNSFSGEIPVSISNMTFLQSLMLQNNQFTGQLPPELVKLRRLKTFSVANNRLSGPIPTFNSTSINSENFANNSGLCGKPLDECKSASRGKVVIIAALGGFTVAAFVVGIILGLFCSSISVERLLFKRS
;
A
#
# COMPACT_ATOMS: atom_id res chain seq x y z
N MET A 1 -47.52 -53.51 1.06
CA MET A 1 -46.09 -53.35 1.38
C MET A 1 -45.49 -52.44 0.30
N MET A 2 -45.42 -51.13 0.53
CA MET A 2 -44.94 -50.18 -0.47
C MET A 2 -43.41 -50.21 -0.50
N VAL A 3 -42.83 -50.75 -1.58
CA VAL A 3 -41.40 -50.69 -1.85
C VAL A 3 -41.10 -49.29 -2.39
N VAL A 4 -40.68 -48.39 -1.52
CA VAL A 4 -40.16 -47.09 -1.92
C VAL A 4 -38.86 -47.33 -2.70
N SER A 5 -38.82 -46.88 -3.96
CA SER A 5 -37.65 -47.05 -4.84
C SER A 5 -36.39 -46.44 -4.21
N SER A 6 -35.28 -47.17 -4.21
CA SER A 6 -33.96 -46.70 -3.75
C SER A 6 -33.53 -45.37 -4.38
N ARG A 7 -33.95 -45.11 -5.64
CA ARG A 7 -33.71 -43.83 -6.32
C ARG A 7 -34.48 -42.66 -5.69
N LEU A 8 -35.69 -42.91 -5.19
CA LEU A 8 -36.51 -41.90 -4.53
C LEU A 8 -35.94 -41.56 -3.14
N VAL A 9 -35.46 -42.56 -2.39
CA VAL A 9 -34.78 -42.35 -1.10
C VAL A 9 -33.49 -41.55 -1.28
N PHE A 10 -32.69 -41.86 -2.30
CA PHE A 10 -31.44 -41.15 -2.58
C PHE A 10 -31.68 -39.71 -3.05
N ALA A 11 -32.71 -39.47 -3.88
CA ALA A 11 -33.10 -38.13 -4.30
C ALA A 11 -33.61 -37.27 -3.12
N ILE A 12 -34.37 -37.85 -2.20
CA ILE A 12 -34.82 -37.17 -0.96
C ILE A 12 -33.63 -36.86 -0.06
N PHE A 13 -32.66 -37.77 0.07
CA PHE A 13 -31.45 -37.53 0.87
C PHE A 13 -30.58 -36.41 0.28
N LEU A 14 -30.35 -36.40 -1.04
CA LEU A 14 -29.64 -35.31 -1.72
C LEU A 14 -30.40 -33.98 -1.66
N GLY A 15 -31.72 -33.99 -1.82
CA GLY A 15 -32.55 -32.80 -1.70
C GLY A 15 -32.52 -32.19 -0.29
N ASN A 16 -32.60 -33.03 0.74
CA ASN A 16 -32.49 -32.59 2.14
C ASN A 16 -31.06 -32.11 2.47
N CYS A 17 -30.03 -32.78 1.95
CA CYS A 17 -28.64 -32.37 2.16
C CYS A 17 -28.33 -31.03 1.48
N LEU A 18 -28.82 -30.83 0.24
CA LEU A 18 -28.68 -29.57 -0.48
C LEU A 18 -29.47 -28.45 0.20
N CYS A 19 -30.68 -28.74 0.69
CA CYS A 19 -31.49 -27.79 1.45
C CYS A 19 -30.83 -27.41 2.80
N LEU A 20 -30.27 -28.38 3.53
CA LEU A 20 -29.52 -28.15 4.77
C LEU A 20 -28.23 -27.35 4.53
N LEU A 21 -27.51 -27.61 3.43
CA LEU A 21 -26.33 -26.83 3.05
C LEU A 21 -26.71 -25.39 2.70
N LEU A 22 -27.80 -25.18 1.93
CA LEU A 22 -28.31 -23.84 1.61
C LEU A 22 -28.78 -23.09 2.87
N LEU A 23 -29.49 -23.76 3.77
CA LEU A 23 -29.91 -23.20 5.06
C LEU A 23 -28.71 -22.86 5.95
N CYS A 24 -27.67 -23.71 5.98
CA CYS A 24 -26.44 -23.43 6.74
C CYS A 24 -25.71 -22.19 6.18
N THR A 25 -25.56 -22.10 4.85
CA THR A 25 -24.94 -20.92 4.21
C THR A 25 -25.72 -19.62 4.44
N LEU A 26 -27.04 -19.69 4.59
CA LEU A 26 -27.90 -18.53 4.87
C LEU A 26 -27.82 -18.09 6.34
N ILE A 27 -27.72 -19.04 7.28
CA ILE A 27 -27.53 -18.75 8.71
C ILE A 27 -26.15 -18.12 8.94
N ASP A 28 -25.11 -18.60 8.25
CA ASP A 28 -23.74 -18.10 8.38
C ASP A 28 -23.57 -16.69 7.79
N ALA A 29 -24.24 -16.36 6.67
CA ALA A 29 -24.14 -15.04 6.04
C ALA A 29 -24.75 -13.92 6.90
N ASN A 30 -25.89 -14.17 7.55
CA ASN A 30 -26.54 -13.19 8.42
C ASN A 30 -25.81 -12.98 9.77
N GLN A 31 -24.98 -13.96 10.17
CA GLN A 31 -24.19 -13.91 11.39
C GLN A 31 -22.78 -13.32 11.17
N ALA A 32 -22.22 -13.45 9.95
CA ALA A 32 -20.88 -12.96 9.62
C ALA A 32 -20.71 -11.46 9.88
N ASP A 33 -21.66 -10.63 9.44
CA ASP A 33 -21.64 -9.18 9.68
C ASP A 33 -21.87 -8.81 11.16
N VAL A 34 -22.67 -9.60 11.88
CA VAL A 34 -22.82 -9.43 13.33
C VAL A 34 -21.49 -9.70 14.03
N ASP A 35 -20.80 -10.78 13.65
CA ASP A 35 -19.48 -11.13 14.18
C ASP A 35 -18.41 -10.11 13.76
N CYS A 36 -18.51 -9.58 12.54
CA CYS A 36 -17.67 -8.49 12.04
C CYS A 36 -17.73 -7.28 12.97
N LEU A 37 -18.93 -6.77 13.25
CA LEU A 37 -19.11 -5.60 14.12
C LEU A 37 -18.76 -5.91 15.57
N ARG A 38 -19.00 -7.14 16.04
CA ARG A 38 -18.61 -7.57 17.40
C ARG A 38 -17.09 -7.59 17.55
N THR A 39 -16.39 -8.15 16.57
CA THR A 39 -14.92 -8.22 16.54
C THR A 39 -14.31 -6.83 16.32
N PHE A 40 -14.93 -6.01 15.48
CA PHE A 40 -14.56 -4.60 15.34
C PHE A 40 -14.63 -3.89 16.69
N LYS A 41 -15.77 -3.97 17.38
CA LYS A 41 -15.97 -3.32 18.68
C LYS A 41 -14.97 -3.80 19.73
N SER A 42 -14.57 -5.07 19.72
CA SER A 42 -13.59 -5.59 20.68
C SER A 42 -12.15 -5.15 20.43
N GLN A 43 -11.83 -4.71 19.20
CA GLN A 43 -10.50 -4.24 18.80
C GLN A 43 -10.33 -2.72 18.89
N VAL A 44 -11.43 -1.98 18.96
CA VAL A 44 -11.42 -0.52 18.98
C VAL A 44 -11.57 -0.01 20.41
N GLU A 45 -10.65 0.85 20.83
CA GLU A 45 -10.77 1.58 22.08
C GLU A 45 -11.68 2.79 21.89
N ASP A 46 -12.75 2.87 22.67
CA ASP A 46 -13.78 3.91 22.59
C ASP A 46 -13.87 4.70 23.91
N PRO A 47 -12.99 5.68 24.14
CA PRO A 47 -12.93 6.41 25.40
C PRO A 47 -14.17 7.29 25.65
N ASN A 48 -14.94 7.61 24.60
CA ASN A 48 -16.08 8.52 24.67
C ASN A 48 -17.43 7.77 24.66
N GLY A 49 -17.42 6.43 24.54
CA GLY A 49 -18.62 5.61 24.56
C GLY A 49 -19.51 5.72 23.32
N TYR A 50 -18.99 6.14 22.17
CA TYR A 50 -19.79 6.24 20.92
C TYR A 50 -20.26 4.89 20.39
N LEU A 51 -19.51 3.81 20.64
CA LEU A 51 -19.86 2.44 20.29
C LEU A 51 -20.72 1.76 21.37
N SER A 52 -21.09 2.46 22.45
CA SER A 52 -21.95 1.90 23.50
C SER A 52 -23.32 1.48 22.98
N SER A 53 -23.84 2.15 21.94
CA SER A 53 -25.11 1.83 21.28
C SER A 53 -25.09 0.49 20.53
N TRP A 54 -23.91 -0.06 20.23
CA TRP A 54 -23.76 -1.33 19.56
C TRP A 54 -23.98 -2.48 20.54
N VAL A 55 -25.24 -2.82 20.77
CA VAL A 55 -25.65 -3.90 21.69
C VAL A 55 -25.95 -5.16 20.89
N PHE A 56 -25.16 -6.20 21.11
CA PHE A 56 -25.34 -7.52 20.51
C PHE A 56 -26.21 -8.38 21.41
N GLY A 57 -27.20 -9.07 20.84
CA GLY A 57 -28.14 -9.91 21.61
C GLY A 57 -29.59 -9.88 21.11
N ASN A 58 -29.85 -9.20 20.00
CA ASN A 58 -31.14 -9.26 19.31
C ASN A 58 -31.05 -10.26 18.16
N GLU A 59 -32.07 -11.10 18.00
CA GLU A 59 -32.16 -12.09 16.92
C GLU A 59 -32.93 -11.55 15.69
N ASN A 60 -33.55 -10.37 15.80
CA ASN A 60 -34.30 -9.76 14.69
C ASN A 60 -33.36 -9.33 13.57
N ALA A 61 -33.69 -9.65 12.33
CA ALA A 61 -32.94 -9.17 11.17
C ALA A 61 -32.90 -7.62 11.10
N GLY A 62 -31.79 -7.08 10.60
CA GLY A 62 -31.56 -5.64 10.43
C GLY A 62 -31.24 -4.86 11.72
N TYR A 63 -31.15 -5.51 12.88
CA TYR A 63 -30.92 -4.78 14.13
C TYR A 63 -29.57 -4.06 14.18
N ILE A 64 -28.51 -4.64 13.59
CA ILE A 64 -27.19 -4.00 13.53
C ILE A 64 -27.17 -2.79 12.60
N CYS A 65 -28.13 -2.68 11.68
CA CYS A 65 -28.25 -1.54 10.76
C CYS A 65 -28.73 -0.27 11.47
N LYS A 66 -29.24 -0.42 12.69
CA LYS A 66 -29.61 0.70 13.58
C LYS A 66 -28.44 1.21 14.39
N PHE A 67 -27.28 0.54 14.33
CA PHE A 67 -26.09 0.97 15.05
C PHE A 67 -25.56 2.27 14.46
N SER A 68 -25.12 3.16 15.35
CA SER A 68 -24.56 4.45 14.95
C SER A 68 -23.36 4.24 14.02
N GLY A 69 -23.42 4.85 12.83
CA GLY A 69 -22.36 4.76 11.83
C GLY A 69 -22.38 3.49 10.97
N VAL A 70 -23.35 2.58 11.14
CA VAL A 70 -23.50 1.41 10.27
C VAL A 70 -24.53 1.72 9.19
N THR A 71 -24.24 1.35 7.96
CA THR A 71 -25.17 1.39 6.84
C THR A 71 -25.24 0.01 6.22
N CYS A 72 -26.46 -0.53 6.12
CA CYS A 72 -26.72 -1.81 5.49
C CYS A 72 -27.23 -1.63 4.07
N TRP A 73 -27.32 -2.74 3.33
CA TRP A 73 -27.91 -2.73 2.00
C TRP A 73 -29.42 -2.49 2.03
N HIS A 74 -30.13 -3.18 2.93
CA HIS A 74 -31.50 -2.88 3.31
C HIS A 74 -31.63 -2.83 4.84
N ASP A 75 -32.65 -2.12 5.33
CA ASP A 75 -32.86 -1.90 6.78
C ASP A 75 -33.33 -3.17 7.53
N ASP A 76 -33.74 -4.21 6.80
CA ASP A 76 -34.30 -5.46 7.31
C ASP A 76 -33.36 -6.67 7.18
N GLU A 77 -32.12 -6.49 6.74
CA GLU A 77 -31.10 -7.54 6.66
C GLU A 77 -29.79 -7.10 7.33
N ASN A 78 -29.05 -8.01 7.97
CA ASN A 78 -27.80 -7.65 8.65
C ASN A 78 -26.60 -7.54 7.68
N ARG A 79 -26.79 -7.11 6.43
CA ARG A 79 -25.70 -6.99 5.45
C ARG A 79 -25.06 -5.61 5.49
N VAL A 80 -23.87 -5.49 6.07
CA VAL A 80 -23.17 -4.21 6.23
C VAL A 80 -22.50 -3.80 4.93
N LEU A 81 -22.84 -2.60 4.44
CA LEU A 81 -22.20 -2.00 3.26
C LEU A 81 -21.18 -0.93 3.61
N SER A 82 -21.42 -0.18 4.68
CA SER A 82 -20.52 0.90 5.07
C SER A 82 -20.48 1.11 6.57
N ILE A 83 -19.27 1.42 7.05
CA ILE A 83 -19.00 1.84 8.43
C ILE A 83 -18.45 3.27 8.38
N LYS A 84 -19.15 4.19 9.01
CA LYS A 84 -18.86 5.63 9.07
C LYS A 84 -18.77 6.09 10.53
N LEU A 85 -17.55 6.13 11.04
CA LEU A 85 -17.26 6.41 12.44
C LEU A 85 -16.28 7.59 12.59
N SER A 86 -16.41 8.60 11.72
CA SER A 86 -15.51 9.74 11.72
C SER A 86 -15.74 10.68 12.90
N GLY A 87 -14.67 11.15 13.54
CA GLY A 87 -14.75 12.20 14.56
C GLY A 87 -15.14 11.73 15.97
N TYR A 88 -15.07 10.44 16.27
CA TYR A 88 -15.49 9.88 17.57
C TYR A 88 -14.35 9.73 18.59
N GLY A 89 -13.12 10.07 18.20
CA GLY A 89 -11.95 9.94 19.09
C GLY A 89 -11.58 8.48 19.38
N LEU A 90 -11.99 7.56 18.51
CA LEU A 90 -11.68 6.13 18.59
C LEU A 90 -10.17 5.91 18.51
N ARG A 91 -9.67 4.91 19.23
CA ARG A 91 -8.23 4.60 19.30
C ARG A 91 -7.99 3.11 18.99
N GLY A 92 -6.71 2.74 19.00
CA GLY A 92 -6.23 1.41 18.70
C GLY A 92 -5.49 1.37 17.36
N VAL A 93 -5.49 0.21 16.73
CA VAL A 93 -4.89 -0.03 15.41
C VAL A 93 -5.98 -0.24 14.36
N PHE A 94 -5.60 -0.51 13.11
CA PHE A 94 -6.55 -0.87 12.07
C PHE A 94 -7.36 -2.12 12.49
N PRO A 95 -8.70 -2.04 12.60
CA PRO A 95 -9.51 -3.13 13.15
C PRO A 95 -9.70 -4.24 12.11
N LEU A 96 -8.98 -5.35 12.27
CA LEU A 96 -9.04 -6.51 11.38
C LEU A 96 -10.39 -7.26 11.41
N GLY A 97 -11.23 -7.03 12.42
CA GLY A 97 -12.59 -7.57 12.50
C GLY A 97 -13.43 -7.27 11.26
N ILE A 98 -13.15 -6.15 10.57
CA ILE A 98 -13.87 -5.76 9.33
C ILE A 98 -13.77 -6.79 8.20
N LYS A 99 -12.78 -7.70 8.26
CA LYS A 99 -12.61 -8.78 7.27
C LYS A 99 -13.85 -9.66 7.13
N GLN A 100 -14.65 -9.78 8.20
CA GLN A 100 -15.86 -10.60 8.22
C GLN A 100 -17.05 -9.91 7.53
N CYS A 101 -17.00 -8.58 7.32
CA CYS A 101 -18.03 -7.85 6.57
C CYS A 101 -17.76 -8.01 5.06
N SER A 102 -18.22 -9.11 4.46
CA SER A 102 -17.85 -9.50 3.10
C SER A 102 -18.29 -8.52 2.01
N ASP A 103 -19.38 -7.78 2.25
CA ASP A 103 -19.97 -6.82 1.32
C ASP A 103 -19.59 -5.36 1.61
N LEU A 104 -18.59 -5.14 2.47
CA LEU A 104 -18.16 -3.78 2.85
C LEU A 104 -17.58 -3.04 1.64
N THR A 105 -18.25 -1.93 1.27
CA THR A 105 -17.87 -1.06 0.16
C THR A 105 -17.37 0.32 0.61
N GLY A 106 -17.63 0.73 1.85
CA GLY A 106 -17.20 2.02 2.39
C GLY A 106 -16.71 1.95 3.82
N LEU A 107 -15.47 2.38 4.06
CA LEU A 107 -14.87 2.49 5.38
C LEU A 107 -14.38 3.92 5.62
N GLU A 108 -15.08 4.64 6.50
CA GLU A 108 -14.78 6.02 6.86
C GLU A 108 -14.48 6.09 8.36
N LEU A 109 -13.19 6.19 8.71
CA LEU A 109 -12.67 6.26 10.07
C LEU A 109 -11.91 7.56 10.34
N SER A 110 -12.16 8.60 9.54
CA SER A 110 -11.40 9.85 9.60
C SER A 110 -11.58 10.63 10.89
N ARG A 111 -10.60 11.47 11.24
CA ARG A 111 -10.65 12.32 12.46
C ARG A 111 -10.80 11.49 13.74
N ASN A 112 -10.05 10.40 13.84
CA ASN A 112 -9.94 9.58 15.05
C ASN A 112 -8.47 9.54 15.50
N ASN A 113 -8.16 8.67 16.46
CA ASN A 113 -6.83 8.50 17.03
C ASN A 113 -6.27 7.09 16.76
N PHE A 114 -6.65 6.46 15.64
CA PHE A 114 -6.08 5.18 15.22
C PHE A 114 -4.59 5.33 14.88
N SER A 115 -3.81 4.28 15.16
CA SER A 115 -2.35 4.30 15.07
C SER A 115 -1.78 2.99 14.53
N GLY A 116 -0.45 2.91 14.43
CA GLY A 116 0.24 1.74 13.89
C GLY A 116 0.16 1.64 12.35
N PRO A 117 0.73 0.57 11.77
CA PRO A 117 0.72 0.37 10.33
C PRO A 117 -0.62 -0.14 9.81
N LEU A 118 -0.87 0.10 8.52
CA LEU A 118 -1.93 -0.61 7.80
C LEU A 118 -1.51 -2.08 7.59
N PRO A 119 -2.47 -3.03 7.58
CA PRO A 119 -2.19 -4.42 7.25
C PRO A 119 -1.50 -4.54 5.88
N SER A 120 -0.42 -5.32 5.81
CA SER A 120 0.33 -5.51 4.56
C SER A 120 -0.48 -6.21 3.47
N ASN A 121 -1.54 -6.93 3.85
CA ASN A 121 -2.49 -7.63 2.99
C ASN A 121 -3.88 -6.96 3.00
N LEU A 122 -3.91 -5.63 2.94
CA LEU A 122 -5.15 -4.84 3.05
C LEU A 122 -6.26 -5.28 2.07
N THR A 123 -5.91 -5.72 0.86
CA THR A 123 -6.88 -6.24 -0.12
C THR A 123 -7.59 -7.50 0.35
N ASP A 124 -6.94 -8.35 1.14
CA ASP A 124 -7.55 -9.56 1.69
C ASP A 124 -8.48 -9.24 2.87
N VAL A 125 -8.31 -8.05 3.46
CA VAL A 125 -9.11 -7.56 4.59
C VAL A 125 -10.34 -6.81 4.08
N ILE A 126 -10.20 -6.00 3.02
CA ILE A 126 -11.29 -5.16 2.48
C ILE A 126 -11.31 -5.13 0.94
N PRO A 127 -11.56 -6.27 0.26
CA PRO A 127 -11.38 -6.39 -1.20
C PRO A 127 -12.32 -5.53 -2.04
N LEU A 128 -13.54 -5.26 -1.54
CA LEU A 128 -14.62 -4.60 -2.29
C LEU A 128 -14.74 -3.09 -2.00
N VAL A 129 -13.87 -2.54 -1.15
CA VAL A 129 -13.98 -1.14 -0.74
C VAL A 129 -13.79 -0.18 -1.91
N THR A 130 -14.76 0.70 -2.08
CA THR A 130 -14.80 1.79 -3.06
C THR A 130 -14.38 3.12 -2.44
N THR A 131 -14.62 3.29 -1.13
CA THR A 131 -14.30 4.50 -0.37
C THR A 131 -13.55 4.12 0.88
N LEU A 132 -12.28 4.53 0.97
CA LEU A 132 -11.44 4.37 2.14
C LEU A 132 -10.99 5.74 2.62
N ASP A 133 -11.58 6.21 3.73
CA ASP A 133 -11.16 7.45 4.39
C ASP A 133 -10.57 7.16 5.77
N LEU A 134 -9.25 7.25 5.86
CA LEU A 134 -8.46 7.10 7.07
C LEU A 134 -7.77 8.41 7.46
N SER A 135 -8.19 9.53 6.86
CA SER A 135 -7.54 10.83 7.04
C SER A 135 -7.66 11.35 8.47
N PHE A 136 -6.74 12.21 8.89
CA PHE A 136 -6.71 12.77 10.24
C PHE A 136 -6.71 11.68 11.33
N ASN A 137 -5.73 10.79 11.25
CA ASN A 137 -5.43 9.77 12.27
C ASN A 137 -3.92 9.82 12.60
N SER A 138 -3.43 8.81 13.31
CA SER A 138 -2.01 8.60 13.61
C SER A 138 -1.45 7.32 12.97
N PHE A 139 -2.02 6.85 11.85
CA PHE A 139 -1.48 5.71 11.12
C PHE A 139 -0.03 5.99 10.66
N SER A 140 0.82 4.97 10.68
CA SER A 140 2.26 5.08 10.46
C SER A 140 2.79 3.95 9.57
N GLY A 141 4.10 3.90 9.33
CA GLY A 141 4.70 2.91 8.44
C GLY A 141 4.44 3.21 6.96
N GLU A 142 4.72 2.24 6.10
CA GLU A 142 4.54 2.39 4.65
C GLU A 142 3.10 2.14 4.23
N ILE A 143 2.67 2.79 3.14
CA ILE A 143 1.40 2.46 2.49
C ILE A 143 1.56 1.09 1.81
N PRO A 144 0.77 0.07 2.18
CA PRO A 144 0.99 -1.29 1.70
C PRO A 144 0.71 -1.40 0.20
N VAL A 145 1.61 -2.05 -0.53
CA VAL A 145 1.48 -2.28 -1.99
C VAL A 145 0.18 -2.99 -2.37
N SER A 146 -0.39 -3.80 -1.46
CA SER A 146 -1.67 -4.47 -1.67
C SER A 146 -2.79 -3.48 -2.01
N ILE A 147 -2.76 -2.24 -1.52
CA ILE A 147 -3.79 -1.25 -1.82
C ILE A 147 -3.99 -1.04 -3.33
N SER A 148 -2.94 -1.24 -4.13
CA SER A 148 -2.98 -1.18 -5.60
C SER A 148 -3.79 -2.30 -6.26
N ASN A 149 -4.15 -3.35 -5.53
CA ASN A 149 -5.01 -4.44 -5.97
C ASN A 149 -6.50 -4.20 -5.65
N MET A 150 -6.84 -3.14 -4.92
CA MET A 150 -8.23 -2.77 -4.61
C MET A 150 -8.88 -2.06 -5.82
N THR A 151 -9.12 -2.80 -6.89
CA THR A 151 -9.51 -2.23 -8.21
C THR A 151 -10.86 -1.51 -8.24
N PHE A 152 -11.69 -1.69 -7.21
CA PHE A 152 -12.96 -0.98 -7.03
C PHE A 152 -12.81 0.42 -6.42
N LEU A 153 -11.63 0.76 -5.89
CA LEU A 153 -11.38 1.99 -5.14
C LEU A 153 -11.59 3.24 -6.01
N GLN A 154 -12.44 4.13 -5.52
CA GLN A 154 -12.79 5.42 -6.13
C GLN A 154 -12.32 6.61 -5.29
N SER A 155 -12.31 6.44 -3.96
CA SER A 155 -11.85 7.45 -3.02
C SER A 155 -10.85 6.86 -2.04
N LEU A 156 -9.65 7.44 -1.98
CA LEU A 156 -8.58 7.07 -1.05
C LEU A 156 -8.05 8.32 -0.34
N MET A 157 -8.45 8.49 0.92
CA MET A 157 -8.08 9.63 1.74
C MET A 157 -7.18 9.18 2.88
N LEU A 158 -5.90 9.51 2.79
CA LEU A 158 -4.85 9.15 3.75
C LEU A 158 -4.15 10.38 4.34
N GLN A 159 -4.60 11.59 4.00
CA GLN A 159 -3.97 12.83 4.43
C GLN A 159 -4.02 13.03 5.95
N ASN A 160 -3.05 13.77 6.49
CA ASN A 160 -2.90 14.03 7.93
C ASN A 160 -2.75 12.71 8.72
N ASN A 161 -1.69 11.97 8.39
CA ASN A 161 -1.25 10.78 9.11
C ASN A 161 0.28 10.86 9.28
N GLN A 162 0.91 9.74 9.64
CA GLN A 162 2.35 9.62 9.84
C GLN A 162 2.96 8.59 8.87
N PHE A 163 2.37 8.39 7.69
CA PHE A 163 2.89 7.45 6.69
C PHE A 163 4.29 7.86 6.21
N THR A 164 5.16 6.87 6.05
CA THR A 164 6.56 7.00 5.64
C THR A 164 6.84 6.18 4.38
N GLY A 165 8.08 6.23 3.87
CA GLY A 165 8.50 5.45 2.72
C GLY A 165 8.05 6.06 1.39
N GLN A 166 8.01 5.25 0.34
CA GLN A 166 7.60 5.66 -1.00
C GLN A 166 6.13 5.36 -1.25
N LEU A 167 5.51 6.11 -2.16
CA LEU A 167 4.22 5.73 -2.73
C LEU A 167 4.42 4.47 -3.59
N PRO A 168 3.63 3.40 -3.41
CA PRO A 168 3.68 2.24 -4.29
C PRO A 168 3.46 2.66 -5.75
N PRO A 169 4.42 2.43 -6.67
CA PRO A 169 4.27 2.76 -8.08
C PRO A 169 3.01 2.14 -8.71
N GLU A 170 2.57 1.00 -8.18
CA GLU A 170 1.38 0.26 -8.62
C GLU A 170 0.07 1.00 -8.34
N LEU A 171 0.05 2.06 -7.54
CA LEU A 171 -1.15 2.90 -7.32
C LEU A 171 -1.75 3.41 -8.64
N VAL A 172 -0.94 3.57 -9.69
CA VAL A 172 -1.39 3.96 -11.04
C VAL A 172 -2.32 2.94 -11.70
N LYS A 173 -2.39 1.70 -11.18
CA LYS A 173 -3.31 0.64 -11.63
C LYS A 173 -4.76 0.89 -11.20
N LEU A 174 -4.99 1.74 -10.20
CA LEU A 174 -6.33 2.06 -9.68
C LEU A 174 -7.10 2.98 -10.65
N ARG A 175 -7.59 2.40 -11.76
CA ARG A 175 -8.25 3.14 -12.86
C ARG A 175 -9.54 3.85 -12.46
N ARG A 176 -10.17 3.45 -11.35
CA ARG A 176 -11.42 4.03 -10.84
C ARG A 176 -11.20 5.16 -9.84
N LEU A 177 -9.95 5.41 -9.44
CA LEU A 177 -9.61 6.40 -8.42
C LEU A 177 -9.89 7.81 -8.94
N LYS A 178 -10.81 8.50 -8.28
CA LYS A 178 -11.26 9.86 -8.60
C LYS A 178 -10.82 10.86 -7.54
N THR A 179 -10.90 10.44 -6.27
CA THR A 179 -10.54 11.25 -5.12
C THR A 179 -9.36 10.60 -4.43
N PHE A 180 -8.28 11.34 -4.25
CA PHE A 180 -7.05 10.82 -3.69
C PHE A 180 -6.37 11.91 -2.86
N SER A 181 -5.87 11.61 -1.68
CA SER A 181 -4.97 12.54 -0.98
C SER A 181 -4.07 11.80 -0.01
N VAL A 182 -2.79 12.14 -0.05
CA VAL A 182 -1.74 11.69 0.87
C VAL A 182 -1.01 12.88 1.50
N ALA A 183 -1.59 14.08 1.40
CA ALA A 183 -1.01 15.30 1.93
C ALA A 183 -0.76 15.23 3.44
N ASN A 184 0.17 16.01 3.97
CA ASN A 184 0.49 16.04 5.40
C ASN A 184 0.86 14.65 5.94
N ASN A 185 1.86 14.03 5.34
CA ASN A 185 2.49 12.78 5.80
C ASN A 185 4.03 12.96 5.81
N ARG A 186 4.77 11.87 5.96
CA ARG A 186 6.24 11.84 5.91
C ARG A 186 6.74 11.00 4.72
N LEU A 187 6.00 11.06 3.61
CA LEU A 187 6.31 10.30 2.39
C LEU A 187 7.53 10.89 1.66
N SER A 188 8.20 10.04 0.89
CA SER A 188 9.43 10.38 0.20
C SER A 188 9.53 9.69 -1.17
N GLY A 189 10.44 10.18 -2.01
CA GLY A 189 10.72 9.58 -3.32
C GLY A 189 9.82 10.11 -4.44
N PRO A 190 9.93 9.51 -5.65
CA PRO A 190 9.22 9.97 -6.82
C PRO A 190 7.71 9.68 -6.73
N ILE A 191 6.89 10.63 -7.17
CA ILE A 191 5.45 10.47 -7.31
C ILE A 191 5.18 9.59 -8.56
N PRO A 192 4.38 8.51 -8.42
CA PRO A 192 3.95 7.71 -9.57
C PRO A 192 3.11 8.53 -10.55
N THR A 193 3.28 8.29 -11.85
CA THR A 193 2.53 9.04 -12.88
C THR A 193 1.08 8.58 -12.96
N PHE A 194 0.17 9.37 -12.39
CA PHE A 194 -1.27 9.12 -12.50
C PHE A 194 -1.82 9.62 -13.84
N ASN A 195 -2.72 8.84 -14.45
CA ASN A 195 -3.51 9.25 -15.61
C ASN A 195 -4.88 9.80 -15.17
N SER A 196 -4.88 10.77 -14.26
CA SER A 196 -6.10 11.43 -13.79
C SER A 196 -5.86 12.93 -13.65
N THR A 197 -6.78 13.73 -14.15
CA THR A 197 -6.76 15.20 -14.01
C THR A 197 -7.17 15.66 -12.62
N SER A 198 -7.82 14.80 -11.82
CA SER A 198 -8.22 15.11 -10.44
C SER A 198 -7.07 15.04 -9.44
N ILE A 199 -5.94 14.46 -9.84
CA ILE A 199 -4.74 14.32 -9.00
C ILE A 199 -3.78 15.44 -9.35
N ASN A 200 -3.64 16.41 -8.44
CA ASN A 200 -2.85 17.62 -8.56
C ASN A 200 -1.86 17.75 -7.38
N SER A 201 -1.14 18.87 -7.31
CA SER A 201 -0.12 19.12 -6.28
C SER A 201 -0.65 19.14 -4.85
N GLU A 202 -1.92 19.53 -4.65
CA GLU A 202 -2.53 19.59 -3.31
C GLU A 202 -2.65 18.20 -2.68
N ASN A 203 -2.88 17.16 -3.49
CA ASN A 203 -3.01 15.79 -3.02
C ASN A 203 -1.71 15.24 -2.39
N PHE A 204 -0.57 15.89 -2.65
CA PHE A 204 0.75 15.51 -2.15
C PHE A 204 1.37 16.54 -1.21
N ALA A 205 0.66 17.64 -0.94
CA ALA A 205 1.19 18.77 -0.17
C ALA A 205 1.75 18.36 1.18
N ASN A 206 2.73 19.10 1.69
CA ASN A 206 3.34 18.86 3.01
C ASN A 206 3.94 17.45 3.19
N ASN A 207 4.50 16.89 2.13
CA ASN A 207 5.41 15.74 2.17
C ASN A 207 6.78 16.17 1.61
N SER A 208 7.66 16.67 2.47
CA SER A 208 8.93 17.30 2.05
C SER A 208 9.88 16.37 1.27
N GLY A 209 9.72 15.06 1.39
CA GLY A 209 10.53 14.07 0.67
C GLY A 209 9.98 13.69 -0.70
N LEU A 210 8.74 14.06 -1.05
CA LEU A 210 8.14 13.72 -2.35
C LEU A 210 8.67 14.65 -3.44
N CYS A 211 8.81 14.10 -4.64
CA CYS A 211 9.25 14.83 -5.82
C CYS A 211 8.70 14.21 -7.12
N GLY A 212 8.86 14.89 -8.25
CA GLY A 212 8.26 14.52 -9.52
C GLY A 212 6.84 15.07 -9.68
N LYS A 213 6.37 15.14 -10.94
CA LYS A 213 5.06 15.73 -11.26
C LYS A 213 3.94 15.05 -10.45
N PRO A 214 3.00 15.80 -9.85
CA PRO A 214 2.73 17.23 -10.07
C PRO A 214 3.55 18.20 -9.19
N LEU A 215 4.52 17.72 -8.41
CA LEU A 215 5.46 18.56 -7.65
C LEU A 215 6.73 18.86 -8.48
N ASP A 216 7.68 19.54 -7.84
CA ASP A 216 9.00 19.83 -8.42
C ASP A 216 9.77 18.56 -8.77
N GLU A 217 10.63 18.64 -9.79
CA GLU A 217 11.44 17.50 -10.23
C GLU A 217 12.33 16.94 -9.11
N CYS A 218 12.49 15.62 -9.12
CA CYS A 218 13.40 14.96 -8.21
C CYS A 218 14.83 15.43 -8.44
N LYS A 219 15.48 15.94 -7.39
CA LYS A 219 16.91 16.22 -7.40
C LYS A 219 17.64 14.92 -7.69
N SER A 220 18.07 14.73 -8.94
CA SER A 220 19.00 13.65 -9.26
C SER A 220 20.23 13.86 -8.40
N ALA A 221 20.60 12.86 -7.61
CA ALA A 221 21.93 12.81 -7.02
C ALA A 221 22.91 13.10 -8.16
N SER A 222 23.62 14.22 -8.08
CA SER A 222 24.61 14.53 -9.10
C SER A 222 25.58 13.37 -9.10
N ARG A 223 25.57 12.56 -10.17
CA ARG A 223 26.76 11.81 -10.54
C ARG A 223 27.80 12.88 -10.79
N GLY A 224 28.55 13.25 -9.75
CA GLY A 224 29.76 14.02 -9.90
C GLY A 224 30.54 13.32 -11.01
N LYS A 225 30.71 13.99 -12.15
CA LYS A 225 31.59 13.48 -13.20
C LYS A 225 32.95 13.31 -12.53
N VAL A 226 33.33 12.07 -12.23
CA VAL A 226 34.68 11.76 -11.81
C VAL A 226 35.53 12.05 -13.03
N VAL A 227 36.10 13.26 -13.07
CA VAL A 227 37.10 13.62 -14.07
C VAL A 227 38.35 12.84 -13.70
N ILE A 228 38.54 11.69 -14.35
CA ILE A 228 39.79 10.94 -14.26
C ILE A 228 40.82 11.76 -15.01
N ILE A 229 41.61 12.55 -14.28
CA ILE A 229 42.81 13.19 -14.83
C ILE A 229 43.84 12.07 -14.99
N ALA A 230 43.94 11.50 -16.20
CA ALA A 230 45.03 10.61 -16.55
C ALA A 230 46.34 11.40 -16.45
N ALA A 231 47.17 11.08 -15.46
CA ALA A 231 48.46 11.72 -15.28
C ALA A 231 49.35 11.42 -16.51
N LEU A 232 49.56 12.43 -17.36
CA LEU A 232 50.51 12.43 -18.47
C LEU A 232 52.00 12.32 -18.01
N GLY A 233 52.26 12.09 -16.72
CA GLY A 233 53.60 12.05 -16.14
C GLY A 233 54.39 10.77 -16.38
N GLY A 234 53.74 9.65 -16.77
CA GLY A 234 54.44 8.37 -16.97
C GLY A 234 55.17 8.27 -18.32
N PHE A 235 54.57 8.81 -19.38
CA PHE A 235 55.10 8.68 -20.74
C PHE A 235 56.29 9.60 -21.02
N THR A 236 56.32 10.79 -20.42
CA THR A 236 57.42 11.75 -20.63
C THR A 236 58.71 11.31 -19.95
N VAL A 237 58.63 10.76 -18.73
CA VAL A 237 59.81 10.28 -18.00
C VAL A 237 60.42 9.05 -18.69
N ALA A 238 59.60 8.10 -19.16
CA ALA A 238 60.09 6.93 -19.88
C ALA A 238 60.80 7.32 -21.19
N ALA A 239 60.23 8.25 -21.96
CA ALA A 239 60.86 8.75 -23.20
C ALA A 239 62.20 9.46 -22.92
N PHE A 240 62.28 10.23 -21.83
CA PHE A 240 63.50 10.94 -21.44
C PHE A 240 64.61 9.96 -21.02
N VAL A 241 64.27 8.92 -20.24
CA VAL A 241 65.21 7.88 -19.82
C VAL A 241 65.72 7.06 -21.01
N VAL A 242 64.84 6.67 -21.94
CA VAL A 242 65.24 5.95 -23.17
C VAL A 242 66.17 6.82 -24.03
N GLY A 243 65.88 8.12 -24.16
CA GLY A 243 66.73 9.06 -24.90
C GLY A 243 68.13 9.20 -24.30
N ILE A 244 68.24 9.27 -22.97
CA ILE A 244 69.55 9.32 -22.28
C ILE A 244 70.33 8.02 -22.50
N ILE A 245 69.69 6.86 -22.36
CA ILE A 245 70.36 5.55 -22.54
C ILE A 245 70.89 5.40 -23.98
N LEU A 246 70.09 5.76 -24.99
CA LEU A 246 70.51 5.69 -26.39
C LEU A 246 71.66 6.68 -26.70
N GLY A 247 71.66 7.87 -26.11
CA GLY A 247 72.75 8.85 -26.26
C GLY A 247 74.08 8.35 -25.68
N LEU A 248 74.04 7.70 -24.51
CA LEU A 248 75.24 7.09 -23.90
C LEU A 248 75.77 5.91 -24.73
N PHE A 249 74.89 5.10 -25.31
CA PHE A 249 75.31 4.02 -26.21
C PHE A 249 75.97 4.56 -27.50
N CYS A 250 75.42 5.62 -28.09
CA CYS A 250 75.93 6.19 -29.33
C CYS A 250 77.30 6.86 -29.17
N SER A 251 77.54 7.48 -28.01
CA SER A 251 78.84 8.05 -27.66
C SER A 251 79.91 6.98 -27.39
N SER A 252 79.56 5.86 -26.76
CA SER A 252 80.48 4.73 -26.57
C SER A 252 80.94 4.11 -27.91
N ILE A 253 80.03 3.93 -28.86
CA ILE A 253 80.36 3.38 -30.20
C ILE A 253 81.25 4.35 -31.00
N SER A 254 81.06 5.66 -30.81
CA SER A 254 81.86 6.69 -31.47
C SER A 254 83.30 6.74 -30.95
N VAL A 255 83.50 6.46 -29.65
CA VAL A 255 84.83 6.38 -29.03
C VAL A 255 85.59 5.11 -29.47
N GLU A 256 84.93 3.96 -29.56
CA GLU A 256 85.57 2.73 -30.07
C GLU A 256 86.02 2.85 -31.53
N ARG A 257 85.24 3.53 -32.39
CA ARG A 257 85.63 3.78 -33.79
C ARG A 257 86.82 4.73 -33.94
N LEU A 258 87.07 5.60 -32.96
CA LEU A 258 88.24 6.50 -32.96
C LEU A 258 89.52 5.80 -32.47
N LEU A 259 89.40 4.80 -31.60
CA LEU A 259 90.54 4.01 -31.12
C LEU A 259 91.01 2.97 -32.14
N PHE A 260 90.12 2.42 -32.97
CA PHE A 260 90.47 1.42 -33.98
C PHE A 260 91.07 1.99 -35.28
N LYS A 261 91.08 3.32 -35.46
CA LYS A 261 91.62 3.97 -36.66
C LYS A 261 93.10 4.38 -36.54
N ARG A 262 93.78 3.97 -35.46
CA ARG A 262 95.15 4.39 -35.12
C ARG A 262 96.16 3.25 -34.92
N SER A 263 95.85 2.03 -35.36
CA SER A 263 96.82 0.92 -35.47
C SER A 263 97.16 0.64 -36.93
#